data_AF-A0A966FHG0-F1
#
_entry.id   AF-A0A966FHG0-F1
#
_cell.length_a   1.000
_cell.length_b   1.000
_cell.length_c   1.000
_cell.angle_alpha   90.00
_cell.angle_beta   90.00
_cell.angle_gamma   90.00
#
_symmetry.space_group_name_H-M   'P 1'
#
loop_
_entity.id
_entity.type
_entity.pdbx_description
1 polymer ?
#
loop_
_entity_poly.entity_id
_entity_poly.type
_entity_poly.pdbx_seq_one_letter_code
_entity_poly.pdbx_strand_id
1 'polypeptide(L)' 'MFTVPVIERPEWRKLVRREISHNFQNYVLQMIVDQTVQQVKDAKLTELQAISDLHNLCNKYALAVQNDLKSIFKDW' A
#
# COMPACT_ATOMS: atom_id res chain seq x y z
N MET A 1 4.84 -18.91 -4.71
CA MET A 1 3.89 -17.99 -5.37
C MET A 1 3.85 -16.72 -4.54
N PHE A 2 4.05 -15.55 -5.14
CA PHE A 2 3.97 -14.28 -4.40
C PHE A 2 2.49 -13.92 -4.26
N THR A 3 2.09 -13.58 -3.04
CA THR A 3 0.69 -13.29 -2.71
C THR A 3 0.62 -11.92 -2.07
N VAL A 4 -0.38 -11.15 -2.45
CA VAL A 4 -0.68 -9.85 -1.85
C VAL A 4 -1.87 -10.07 -0.89
N PRO A 5 -1.88 -9.44 0.29
CA PRO A 5 -3.02 -9.50 1.20
C PRO A 5 -4.32 -9.08 0.51
N VAL A 6 -5.44 -9.69 0.92
CA VAL A 6 -6.78 -9.31 0.43
C VAL A 6 -7.06 -7.82 0.71
N ILE A 7 -7.83 -7.18 -0.16
CA ILE A 7 -8.02 -5.71 -0.16
C ILE A 7 -8.82 -5.21 1.06
N GLU A 8 -9.61 -6.07 1.68
CA GLU A 8 -10.45 -5.78 2.84
C GLU A 8 -9.63 -5.64 4.13
N ARG A 9 -8.35 -6.01 4.11
CA ARG A 9 -7.46 -5.91 5.27
C ARG A 9 -7.32 -4.46 5.75
N PRO A 10 -7.54 -4.17 7.04
CA PRO A 10 -7.57 -2.81 7.56
C PRO A 10 -6.22 -2.07 7.41
N GLU A 11 -5.12 -2.80 7.32
CA GLU A 11 -3.78 -2.24 7.13
C GLU A 11 -3.66 -1.46 5.83
N TRP A 12 -4.41 -1.81 4.77
CA TRP A 12 -4.46 -1.00 3.55
C TRP A 12 -4.97 0.41 3.82
N ARG A 13 -6.06 0.52 4.59
CA ARG A 13 -6.61 1.81 5.00
C ARG A 13 -5.61 2.59 5.86
N LYS A 14 -4.95 1.89 6.78
CA LYS A 14 -3.93 2.50 7.65
C LYS A 14 -2.71 3.00 6.87
N LEU A 15 -2.31 2.32 5.79
CA LEU A 15 -1.24 2.77 4.90
C LEU A 15 -1.63 4.07 4.17
N VAL A 16 -2.80 4.12 3.53
CA VAL A 16 -3.22 5.31 2.76
C VAL A 16 -3.52 6.52 3.66
N ARG A 17 -3.80 6.29 4.95
CA ARG A 17 -3.96 7.34 5.97
C ARG A 17 -2.65 7.73 6.66
N ARG A 18 -1.54 7.05 6.38
CA ARG A 18 -0.25 7.21 7.09
C ARG A 18 -0.32 6.88 8.59
N GLU A 19 -1.31 6.09 9.02
CA GLU A 19 -1.39 5.54 10.37
C GLU A 19 -0.34 4.43 10.59
N ILE A 20 0.03 3.74 9.52
CA ILE A 20 1.23 2.89 9.47
C ILE A 20 2.30 3.63 8.67
N SER A 21 3.40 3.99 9.34
CA SER A 21 4.60 4.47 8.68
C SER A 21 5.52 3.27 8.43
N HIS A 22 5.64 2.88 7.17
CA HIS A 22 6.57 1.85 6.72
C HIS A 22 7.53 2.45 5.72
N ASN A 23 8.82 2.16 5.87
CA ASN A 23 9.84 2.52 4.91
C ASN A 23 9.96 1.35 3.92
N PHE A 24 9.35 1.50 2.75
CA PHE A 24 9.43 0.52 1.68
C PHE A 24 10.88 0.38 1.21
N GLN A 25 11.32 -0.87 1.03
CA GLN A 25 12.67 -1.14 0.53
C GLN A 25 12.86 -0.62 -0.90
N ASN A 26 11.78 -0.57 -1.67
CA ASN A 26 11.77 -0.01 -3.01
C ASN A 26 11.39 1.48 -2.97
N TYR A 27 12.33 2.34 -3.38
CA TYR A 27 12.15 3.79 -3.38
C TYR A 27 10.99 4.27 -4.26
N VAL A 28 10.77 3.64 -5.42
CA VAL A 28 9.65 3.99 -6.31
C VAL A 28 8.32 3.69 -5.64
N LEU A 29 8.21 2.55 -4.94
CA LEU A 29 7.00 2.20 -4.19
C LEU A 29 6.78 3.15 -3.00
N GLN A 30 7.85 3.51 -2.27
CA GLN A 30 7.77 4.53 -1.22
C GLN A 30 7.19 5.84 -1.78
N MET A 31 7.74 6.32 -2.90
CA MET A 31 7.31 7.56 -3.54
C MET A 31 5.84 7.50 -3.98
N ILE A 32 5.40 6.38 -4.56
CA ILE A 32 4.00 6.20 -4.97
C ILE A 32 3.07 6.18 -3.75
N VAL A 33 3.42 5.47 -2.68
CA VAL A 33 2.63 5.47 -1.45
C VAL A 33 2.53 6.87 -0.87
N ASP A 34 3.63 7.61 -0.82
CA ASP A 34 3.67 8.99 -0.33
C ASP A 34 2.78 9.91 -1.17
N GLN A 35 2.84 9.78 -2.49
CA GLN A 35 1.99 10.52 -3.42
C GLN A 35 0.50 10.19 -3.22
N THR A 36 0.16 8.90 -3.10
CA THR A 36 -1.22 8.46 -2.86
C THR A 36 -1.76 8.99 -1.54
N VAL A 37 -0.97 8.92 -0.47
CA VAL A 37 -1.32 9.51 0.84
C VAL A 37 -1.59 11.00 0.70
N GLN A 38 -0.76 11.73 -0.02
CA GLN A 38 -0.95 13.17 -0.23
C GLN A 38 -2.20 13.47 -1.07
N GLN A 39 -2.49 12.67 -2.11
CA GLN A 39 -3.68 12.82 -2.92
C GLN A 39 -4.97 12.58 -2.13
N VAL A 40 -4.95 11.64 -1.18
CA VAL A 40 -6.07 11.42 -0.24
C VAL A 40 -6.24 12.63 0.69
N LYS A 41 -5.14 13.15 1.24
CA LYS A 41 -5.18 14.35 2.10
C LYS A 41 -5.69 15.60 1.37
N ASP A 42 -5.31 15.76 0.11
CA ASP A 42 -5.77 16.85 -0.75
C ASP A 42 -7.21 16.65 -1.27
N ALA A 43 -7.89 15.57 -0.87
CA ALA A 43 -9.21 15.15 -1.38
C ALA A 43 -9.28 14.97 -2.91
N LYS A 44 -8.12 14.76 -3.57
CA LYS A 44 -8.03 14.46 -5.01
C LYS A 44 -8.40 13.02 -5.32
N LEU A 45 -8.27 12.13 -4.33
CA LEU A 45 -8.53 10.70 -4.46
C LEU A 45 -9.26 10.19 -3.22
N THR A 46 -10.30 9.37 -3.42
CA THR A 46 -11.02 8.78 -2.28
C THR A 46 -10.20 7.67 -1.64
N GLU A 47 -10.40 7.40 -0.35
CA GLU A 47 -9.67 6.31 0.33
C GLU A 47 -9.87 4.95 -0.34
N LEU A 48 -11.08 4.65 -0.80
CA LEU A 48 -11.39 3.38 -1.48
C LEU A 48 -10.61 3.26 -2.80
N GLN A 49 -10.54 4.35 -3.56
CA GLN A 49 -9.75 4.40 -4.79
C GLN A 49 -8.26 4.22 -4.50
N ALA A 50 -7.75 4.88 -3.45
CA ALA A 50 -6.34 4.78 -3.05
C ALA A 50 -5.94 3.36 -2.68
N ILE A 51 -6.81 2.68 -1.92
CA ILE A 51 -6.62 1.30 -1.51
C ILE A 51 -6.63 0.39 -2.75
N SER A 52 -7.58 0.56 -3.66
CA SER A 52 -7.67 -0.20 -4.91
C SER A 52 -6.42 -0.02 -5.77
N ASP A 53 -6.00 1.22 -5.99
CA ASP A 53 -4.85 1.54 -6.83
C ASP A 53 -3.54 1.01 -6.24
N LEU A 54 -3.36 1.16 -4.92
CA LEU A 54 -2.20 0.62 -4.21
C LEU A 54 -2.20 -0.91 -4.23
N HIS A 55 -3.35 -1.55 -4.00
CA HIS A 55 -3.48 -3.01 -4.05
C HIS A 55 -3.17 -3.56 -5.45
N ASN A 56 -3.69 -2.93 -6.50
CA ASN A 56 -3.39 -3.29 -7.88
C ASN A 56 -1.90 -3.13 -8.21
N LEU A 57 -1.26 -2.05 -7.74
CA LEU A 57 0.17 -1.83 -7.89
C LEU A 57 0.98 -2.94 -7.21
N CYS A 58 0.63 -3.29 -5.97
CA CYS A 58 1.25 -4.38 -5.23
C CYS A 58 1.07 -5.72 -5.95
N ASN A 59 -0.10 -6.01 -6.54
CA ASN A 59 -0.31 -7.22 -7.34
C ASN A 59 0.58 -7.26 -8.58
N LYS A 60 0.67 -6.14 -9.31
CA LYS A 60 1.52 -6.03 -10.51
C LYS A 60 3.00 -6.29 -10.19
N TYR A 61 3.45 -5.91 -9.00
CA TYR A 61 4.84 -6.03 -8.56
C TYR A 61 5.01 -6.94 -7.34
N ALA A 62 4.19 -8.00 -7.23
CA ALA A 62 4.07 -8.84 -6.03
C ALA A 62 5.41 -9.35 -5.47
N LEU A 63 6.34 -9.73 -6.36
CA LEU A 63 7.70 -10.15 -5.99
C LEU A 63 8.46 -9.04 -5.25
N ALA A 64 8.40 -7.80 -5.74
CA ALA A 64 9.17 -6.68 -5.21
C ALA A 64 8.60 -6.17 -3.87
N VAL A 65 7.29 -6.29 -3.64
CA VAL A 65 6.63 -5.81 -2.42
C VAL A 65 6.54 -6.86 -1.31
N GLN A 66 6.88 -8.13 -1.59
CA GLN A 66 6.57 -9.23 -0.68
C GLN A 66 7.12 -9.02 0.74
N ASN A 67 8.36 -8.56 0.88
CA ASN A 67 8.99 -8.37 2.19
C ASN A 67 8.39 -7.18 2.94
N ASP A 68 8.05 -6.11 2.22
CA ASP A 68 7.38 -4.95 2.79
C ASP A 68 5.97 -5.34 3.28
N LEU A 69 5.21 -6.07 2.46
CA LEU A 69 3.89 -6.57 2.85
C LEU A 69 3.97 -7.55 4.02
N LYS A 70 5.01 -8.38 4.11
CA LYS A 70 5.28 -9.23 5.28
C LYS A 70 5.49 -8.42 6.55
N SER A 71 6.19 -7.30 6.44
CA SER A 71 6.44 -6.43 7.58
C SER A 71 5.17 -5.69 8.04
N ILE A 72 4.32 -5.28 7.10
CA ILE A 72 3.10 -4.50 7.37
C ILE A 72 1.95 -5.41 7.83
N PHE A 73 1.67 -6.49 7.10
CA PHE A 73 0.50 -7.35 7.27
C PHE A 73 0.78 -8.62 8.08
N LYS A 74 2.06 -8.88 8.39
CA LYS A 74 2.54 -10.07 9.11
C LYS A 74 2.17 -11.36 8.38
N ASP A 75 1.08 -12.01 8.76
CA ASP A 75 0.61 -13.29 8.20
C ASP A 75 -0.70 -13.12 7.41
N TRP A 76 -0.78 -13.70 6.20
CA TRP A 76 -1.99 -13.73 5.36
C TRP A 76 -2.06 -14.92 4.40
#